data_AF-L9WQD8-F1
#
_entry.id   AF-L9WQD8-F1
#
_cell.length_a   1.000
_cell.length_b   1.000
_cell.length_c   1.000
_cell.angle_alpha   90.00
_cell.angle_beta   90.00
_cell.angle_gamma   90.00
#
_symmetry.space_group_name_H-M   'P 1'
#
loop_
_entity.id
_entity.type
_entity.pdbx_description
1 polymer ?
#
loop_
_entity_poly.entity_id
_entity_poly.type
_entity_poly.pdbx_seq_one_letter_code
_entity_poly.pdbx_strand_id
1 'polypeptide(L)'
;MRLELRVCQHCLEGDDGHGGEQKSQLLQDMVSCAEVIQEHKDALDLEAVHIRRVRDDEQGKPEALPVVAATIQNDQIVLNDTQLVAEGEDGNMLLYANPDDILTVLAGNVDEISKVAPGDVSVELSSIGAEIVSEAGLGADPEKQPDV
;
A
#
# COMPACT_ATOMS: atom_id res chain seq x y z
N MET A 1 10.98 11.35 7.43
CA MET A 1 10.55 9.93 7.16
C MET A 1 10.14 9.77 5.70
N ARG A 2 10.24 8.57 5.11
CA ARG A 2 9.84 8.30 3.71
C ARG A 2 9.04 7.01 3.59
N LEU A 3 8.13 6.95 2.62
CA LEU A 3 7.31 5.76 2.32
C LEU A 3 7.44 5.37 0.84
N GLU A 4 7.56 4.08 0.53
CA GLU A 4 7.51 3.55 -0.83
C GLU A 4 6.58 2.33 -0.90
N LEU A 5 5.49 2.45 -1.66
CA LEU A 5 4.66 1.33 -2.07
C LEU A 5 5.11 0.86 -3.46
N ARG A 6 5.40 -0.43 -3.60
CA ARG A 6 5.62 -1.09 -4.88
C ARG A 6 4.49 -2.07 -5.14
N VAL A 7 3.99 -2.07 -6.37
CA VAL A 7 2.97 -3.00 -6.85
C VAL A 7 3.32 -3.49 -8.24
N CYS A 8 3.00 -4.73 -8.58
CA CYS A 8 3.11 -5.23 -9.95
C CYS A 8 2.02 -4.59 -10.83
N GLN A 9 2.39 -3.99 -11.96
CA GLN A 9 1.43 -3.39 -12.91
C GLN A 9 0.43 -4.43 -13.42
N HIS A 10 0.89 -5.60 -13.85
CA HIS A 10 0.01 -6.66 -14.37
C HIS A 10 -0.97 -7.16 -13.31
N CYS A 11 -0.53 -7.28 -12.04
CA CYS A 11 -1.44 -7.67 -10.95
C CYS A 11 -2.45 -6.58 -10.64
N LEU A 12 -2.04 -5.30 -10.72
CA LEU A 12 -2.91 -4.15 -10.47
C LEU A 12 -4.01 -4.05 -11.55
N GLU A 13 -3.66 -4.30 -12.81
CA GLU A 13 -4.59 -4.28 -13.95
C GLU A 13 -5.52 -5.50 -13.98
N GLY A 14 -5.19 -6.58 -13.26
CA GLY A 14 -6.00 -7.79 -13.20
C GLY A 14 -5.84 -8.71 -14.41
N ASP A 15 -4.72 -8.59 -15.15
CA ASP A 15 -4.46 -9.41 -16.33
C ASP A 15 -4.41 -10.91 -16.02
N ASP A 16 -4.98 -11.71 -16.93
CA ASP A 16 -5.22 -13.15 -16.81
C ASP A 16 -3.91 -13.95 -16.66
N GLY A 17 -3.45 -14.12 -15.41
CA GLY A 17 -2.35 -15.03 -15.07
C GLY A 17 -1.61 -14.75 -13.78
N HIS A 18 -1.73 -13.54 -13.19
CA HIS A 18 -0.84 -13.10 -12.09
C HIS A 18 -1.51 -12.92 -10.72
N GLY A 19 -2.81 -13.20 -10.57
CA GLY A 19 -3.44 -13.17 -9.24
C GLY A 19 -4.96 -13.05 -9.14
N GLY A 20 -5.68 -12.86 -10.24
CA GLY A 20 -7.14 -12.77 -10.26
C GLY A 20 -7.69 -11.46 -9.69
N GLU A 21 -9.02 -11.30 -9.81
CA GLU A 21 -9.76 -10.07 -9.51
C GLU A 21 -9.57 -9.59 -8.07
N GLN A 22 -9.60 -10.51 -7.09
CA GLN A 22 -9.42 -10.18 -5.68
C GLN A 22 -8.05 -9.54 -5.40
N LYS A 23 -6.99 -10.04 -6.03
CA LYS A 23 -5.65 -9.46 -5.86
C LYS A 23 -5.58 -8.07 -6.49
N SER A 24 -6.18 -7.90 -7.66
CA SER A 24 -6.25 -6.59 -8.32
C SER A 24 -6.98 -5.57 -7.46
N GLN A 25 -8.13 -5.93 -6.88
CA GLN A 25 -8.88 -5.08 -5.95
C GLN A 25 -8.03 -4.65 -4.74
N LEU A 26 -7.35 -5.59 -4.08
CA LEU A 26 -6.46 -5.27 -2.95
C LEU A 26 -5.32 -4.33 -3.36
N LEU A 27 -4.70 -4.55 -4.52
CA LEU A 27 -3.63 -3.67 -4.98
C LEU A 27 -4.14 -2.28 -5.35
N GLN A 28 -5.36 -2.17 -5.87
CA GLN A 28 -6.02 -0.89 -6.13
C GLN A 28 -6.31 -0.16 -4.81
N ASP A 29 -6.83 -0.86 -3.80
CA ASP A 29 -7.06 -0.30 -2.45
C ASP A 29 -5.75 0.26 -1.85
N MET A 30 -4.65 -0.50 -1.93
CA MET A 30 -3.34 -0.04 -1.46
C MET A 30 -2.87 1.21 -2.20
N VAL A 31 -3.01 1.23 -3.52
CA VAL A 31 -2.63 2.38 -4.34
C VAL A 31 -3.47 3.61 -3.97
N SER A 32 -4.78 3.46 -3.83
CA SER A 32 -5.69 4.53 -3.42
C SER A 32 -5.32 5.11 -2.05
N CYS A 33 -5.03 4.25 -1.06
CA CYS A 33 -4.54 4.72 0.24
C CYS A 33 -3.20 5.46 0.12
N ALA A 34 -2.25 4.93 -0.65
CA ALA A 34 -0.96 5.56 -0.83
C ALA A 34 -1.05 6.91 -1.56
N GLU A 35 -1.98 7.06 -2.50
CA GLU A 35 -2.24 8.33 -3.21
C GLU A 35 -2.76 9.39 -2.24
N VAL A 36 -3.72 9.04 -1.37
CA VAL A 36 -4.18 9.96 -0.30
C VAL A 36 -3.06 10.32 0.67
N ILE A 37 -2.24 9.36 1.10
CA ILE A 37 -1.09 9.64 1.96
C ILE A 37 -0.09 10.56 1.25
N GLN A 38 0.12 10.39 -0.06
CA GLN A 38 1.01 11.23 -0.84
C GLN A 38 0.50 12.68 -0.91
N GLU A 39 -0.81 12.89 -1.11
CA GLU A 39 -1.45 14.20 -1.13
C GLU A 39 -1.35 14.92 0.23
N HIS A 40 -1.42 14.14 1.31
CA HIS A 40 -1.42 14.64 2.69
C HIS A 40 -0.12 14.36 3.46
N LYS A 41 1.00 14.14 2.76
CA LYS A 41 2.27 13.69 3.36
C LYS A 41 2.77 14.58 4.51
N ASP A 42 2.48 15.88 4.45
CA ASP A 42 2.88 16.86 5.46
C ASP A 42 2.13 16.67 6.79
N ALA A 43 0.95 16.02 6.77
CA ALA A 43 0.19 15.70 7.98
C ALA A 43 0.84 14.58 8.81
N LEU A 44 1.73 13.79 8.20
CA LEU A 44 2.47 12.69 8.82
C LEU A 44 3.98 12.96 8.89
N ASP A 45 4.41 14.21 8.65
CA ASP A 45 5.82 14.60 8.58
C ASP A 45 6.66 13.71 7.61
N LEU A 46 6.02 13.26 6.51
CA LEU A 46 6.66 12.47 5.48
C LEU A 46 7.34 13.37 4.45
N GLU A 47 8.65 13.18 4.26
CA GLU A 47 9.42 13.90 3.24
C GLU A 47 8.95 13.52 1.83
N ALA A 48 8.71 12.23 1.62
CA ALA A 48 8.28 11.68 0.34
C ALA A 48 7.46 10.40 0.51
N VAL A 49 6.50 10.23 -0.41
CA VAL A 49 5.71 9.02 -0.60
C VAL A 49 5.87 8.63 -2.08
N HIS A 50 6.37 7.43 -2.34
CA HIS A 50 6.62 6.92 -3.68
C HIS A 50 5.66 5.76 -3.97
N ILE A 51 4.95 5.83 -5.10
CA ILE A 51 4.06 4.75 -5.55
C ILE A 51 4.62 4.23 -6.86
N ARG A 52 5.22 3.04 -6.81
CA ARG A 52 5.89 2.42 -7.94
C ARG A 52 5.07 1.27 -8.48
N ARG A 53 4.71 1.38 -9.75
CA ARG A 53 4.08 0.30 -10.51
C ARG A 53 5.14 -0.40 -11.34
N VAL A 54 5.55 -1.60 -10.91
CA VAL A 54 6.64 -2.38 -11.49
C VAL A 54 6.15 -3.10 -12.74
N ARG A 55 6.93 -2.98 -13.83
CA ARG A 55 6.72 -3.72 -15.08
C ARG A 55 7.88 -4.70 -15.30
N ASP A 56 7.59 -5.82 -15.94
CA ASP A 56 8.56 -6.88 -16.22
C ASP A 56 9.69 -6.41 -17.16
N ASP A 57 9.46 -5.34 -17.93
CA ASP A 57 10.39 -4.78 -18.93
C ASP A 57 11.20 -3.57 -18.43
N GLU A 58 11.00 -3.13 -17.18
CA GLU A 58 11.62 -1.91 -16.67
C GLU A 58 13.09 -2.13 -16.25
N GLN A 59 14.04 -1.74 -17.13
CA GLN A 59 15.48 -1.73 -16.82
C GLN A 59 15.91 -0.46 -16.10
N GLY A 60 16.48 -0.63 -14.90
CA GLY A 60 17.01 0.46 -14.08
C GLY A 60 15.99 0.98 -13.08
N LYS A 61 16.42 1.23 -11.84
CA LYS A 61 15.55 1.77 -10.78
C LYS A 61 16.00 3.21 -10.47
N PRO A 62 15.38 4.28 -11.00
CA PRO A 62 15.59 5.62 -10.46
C PRO A 62 14.73 5.83 -9.21
N GLU A 63 15.26 6.62 -8.26
CA GLU A 63 14.72 6.99 -6.92
C GLU A 63 13.80 5.96 -6.28
N ALA A 64 14.42 4.91 -5.72
CA ALA A 64 13.76 4.00 -4.80
C ALA A 64 14.54 3.97 -3.49
N LEU A 65 13.85 3.72 -2.39
CA LEU A 65 14.52 3.26 -1.18
C LEU A 65 15.30 1.98 -1.55
N PRO A 66 16.57 1.80 -1.13
CA PRO A 66 17.46 0.75 -1.62
C PRO A 66 17.15 -0.63 -1.01
N VAL A 67 15.86 -0.98 -0.93
CA VAL A 67 15.35 -2.21 -0.32
C VAL A 67 14.46 -2.96 -1.31
N VAL A 68 14.73 -4.26 -1.45
CA VAL A 68 13.93 -5.19 -2.25
C VAL A 68 13.76 -6.46 -1.43
N ALA A 69 12.51 -6.88 -1.23
CA ALA A 69 12.18 -8.13 -0.58
C ALA A 69 12.27 -9.28 -1.57
N ALA A 70 12.81 -10.41 -1.11
CA ALA A 70 12.81 -11.66 -1.84
C ALA A 70 12.33 -12.78 -0.91
N THR A 71 11.62 -13.74 -1.48
CA THR A 71 11.17 -14.96 -0.78
C THR A 71 11.73 -16.18 -1.49
N ILE A 72 11.76 -17.32 -0.79
CA ILE A 72 12.10 -18.61 -1.40
C ILE A 72 10.79 -19.34 -1.69
N GLN A 73 10.58 -19.67 -2.96
CA GLN A 73 9.44 -20.47 -3.41
C GLN A 73 9.97 -21.60 -4.30
N ASN A 74 9.61 -22.85 -4.00
CA ASN A 74 10.06 -24.02 -4.75
C ASN A 74 11.59 -24.08 -4.96
N ASP A 75 12.36 -23.83 -3.90
CA ASP A 75 13.84 -23.74 -3.91
C ASP A 75 14.42 -22.66 -4.84
N GLN A 76 13.60 -21.69 -5.27
CA GLN A 76 14.02 -20.56 -6.09
C GLN A 76 13.84 -19.24 -5.34
N ILE A 77 14.77 -18.31 -5.55
CA ILE A 77 14.66 -16.93 -5.07
C ILE A 77 13.69 -16.20 -5.99
N VAL A 78 12.59 -15.71 -5.44
CA VAL A 78 11.57 -14.92 -6.14
C VAL A 78 11.55 -13.53 -5.52
N LEU A 79 11.60 -12.49 -6.36
CA LEU A 79 11.44 -11.11 -5.89
C LEU A 79 9.98 -10.84 -5.61
N ASN A 80 9.69 -10.13 -4.52
CA ASN A 80 8.31 -9.72 -4.23
C ASN A 80 7.99 -8.48 -5.05
N ASP A 81 7.04 -8.61 -5.97
CA ASP A 81 6.61 -7.49 -6.81
C ASP A 81 5.76 -6.47 -6.04
N THR A 82 5.15 -6.90 -4.92
CA THR A 82 4.37 -6.06 -4.02
C THR A 82 5.06 -5.96 -2.67
N GLN A 83 5.36 -4.73 -2.23
CA GLN A 83 5.94 -4.44 -0.93
C GLN A 83 5.70 -2.99 -0.52
N LEU A 84 5.64 -2.73 0.78
CA LEU A 84 5.68 -1.39 1.37
C LEU A 84 6.97 -1.24 2.18
N VAL A 85 7.67 -0.13 1.97
CA VAL A 85 8.88 0.21 2.71
C VAL A 85 8.67 1.55 3.38
N ALA A 86 8.91 1.62 4.69
CA ALA A 86 8.91 2.86 5.45
C ALA A 86 10.30 3.10 6.05
N GLU A 87 10.84 4.29 5.86
CA GLU A 87 12.10 4.74 6.47
C GLU A 87 11.80 5.71 7.61
N GLY A 88 12.23 5.32 8.81
CA GLY A 88 12.19 6.16 10.01
C GLY A 88 13.25 7.27 10.01
N GLU A 89 13.11 8.23 10.91
CA GLU A 89 14.08 9.35 11.05
C GLU A 89 15.48 8.90 11.46
N ASP A 90 15.59 7.72 12.07
CA ASP A 90 16.85 7.08 12.47
C ASP A 90 17.53 6.30 11.31
N GLY A 91 16.92 6.30 10.13
CA GLY A 91 17.37 5.55 8.95
C GLY A 91 17.05 4.06 8.98
N ASN A 92 16.28 3.59 9.97
CA ASN A 92 15.80 2.22 9.98
C ASN A 92 14.69 2.02 8.94
N MET A 93 14.69 0.83 8.34
CA MET A 93 13.76 0.46 7.27
C MET A 93 12.80 -0.61 7.77
N LEU A 94 11.50 -0.32 7.74
CA LEU A 94 10.44 -1.29 7.92
C LEU A 94 9.99 -1.77 6.55
N LEU A 95 9.83 -3.08 6.40
CA LEU A 95 9.44 -3.73 5.16
C LEU A 95 8.22 -4.62 5.43
N TYR A 96 7.15 -4.38 4.68
CA TYR A 96 5.96 -5.22 4.65
C TYR A 96 5.87 -5.86 3.27
N ALA A 97 5.72 -7.19 3.25
CA ALA A 97 5.61 -7.97 2.02
C ALA A 97 4.29 -8.75 1.93
N ASN A 98 3.52 -8.79 3.02
CA ASN A 98 2.19 -9.37 3.03
C ASN A 98 1.17 -8.30 2.60
N PRO A 99 0.32 -8.55 1.59
CA PRO A 99 -0.74 -7.65 1.15
C PRO A 99 -1.61 -7.08 2.27
N ASP A 100 -2.07 -7.92 3.19
CA ASP A 100 -3.01 -7.53 4.23
C ASP A 100 -2.32 -6.55 5.19
N ASP A 101 -1.10 -6.87 5.63
CA ASP A 101 -0.29 -5.97 6.47
C ASP A 101 -0.02 -4.62 5.77
N ILE A 102 0.28 -4.65 4.46
CA ILE A 102 0.51 -3.44 3.67
C ILE A 102 -0.74 -2.56 3.68
N LEU A 103 -1.91 -3.14 3.38
CA LEU A 103 -3.17 -2.40 3.35
C LEU A 103 -3.52 -1.85 4.73
N THR A 104 -3.37 -2.65 5.78
CA THR A 104 -3.60 -2.22 7.17
C THR A 104 -2.73 -1.01 7.54
N VAL A 105 -1.43 -1.04 7.22
CA VAL A 105 -0.53 0.09 7.50
C VAL A 105 -0.95 1.34 6.72
N LEU A 106 -1.28 1.19 5.43
CA LEU A 106 -1.71 2.33 4.60
C LEU A 106 -3.04 2.91 5.09
N ALA A 107 -4.04 2.07 5.37
CA ALA A 107 -5.32 2.50 5.92
C ALA A 107 -5.17 3.19 7.29
N GLY A 108 -4.29 2.69 8.15
CA GLY A 108 -3.98 3.34 9.43
C GLY A 108 -3.37 4.73 9.27
N ASN A 109 -2.49 4.92 8.27
CA ASN A 109 -1.95 6.25 7.95
C ASN A 109 -3.04 7.19 7.44
N VAL A 110 -3.97 6.72 6.61
CA VAL A 110 -5.13 7.51 6.17
C VAL A 110 -6.03 7.88 7.36
N ASP A 111 -6.27 6.95 8.29
CA ASP A 111 -7.03 7.22 9.53
C ASP A 111 -6.35 8.30 10.38
N GLU A 112 -5.02 8.26 10.56
CA GLU A 112 -4.29 9.31 11.27
C GLU A 112 -4.37 10.67 10.55
N ILE A 113 -4.26 10.68 9.23
CA ILE A 113 -4.45 11.90 8.42
C ILE A 113 -5.85 12.47 8.66
N SER A 114 -6.89 11.65 8.64
CA SER A 114 -8.29 12.09 8.82
C SER A 114 -8.53 12.82 10.15
N LYS A 115 -7.72 12.53 11.18
CA LYS A 115 -7.82 13.15 12.51
C LYS A 115 -7.26 14.58 12.55
N VAL A 116 -6.37 14.92 11.62
CA VAL A 116 -5.62 16.20 11.65
C VAL A 116 -5.84 17.06 10.40
N ALA A 117 -6.19 16.45 9.26
CA ALA A 117 -6.42 17.16 8.01
C ALA A 117 -7.78 17.88 8.03
N PRO A 118 -7.86 19.11 7.49
CA PRO A 118 -9.13 19.80 7.32
C PRO A 118 -9.93 19.15 6.19
N GLY A 119 -11.14 18.69 6.50
CA GLY A 119 -12.05 18.05 5.53
C GLY A 119 -12.35 16.60 5.89
N ASP A 120 -13.12 15.93 5.04
CA ASP A 120 -13.36 14.50 5.15
C ASP A 120 -12.34 13.78 4.27
N VAL A 121 -11.33 13.18 4.89
CA VAL A 121 -10.28 12.40 4.21
C VAL A 121 -10.56 10.94 4.45
N SER A 122 -10.96 10.24 3.40
CA SER A 122 -11.26 8.81 3.42
C SER A 122 -10.92 8.17 2.07
N VAL A 123 -10.89 6.85 2.05
CA VAL A 123 -10.68 6.04 0.84
C VAL A 123 -11.81 5.03 0.75
N GLU A 124 -12.44 4.94 -0.42
CA GLU A 124 -13.39 3.87 -0.71
C GLU A 124 -12.61 2.58 -0.98
N LEU A 125 -12.74 1.61 -0.08
CA LEU A 125 -12.11 0.29 -0.18
C LEU A 125 -13.06 -0.70 -0.85
N SER A 126 -12.49 -1.65 -1.59
CA SER A 126 -13.21 -2.84 -2.01
C SER A 126 -13.73 -3.64 -0.80
N SER A 127 -14.69 -4.56 -1.02
CA SER A 127 -15.24 -5.39 0.06
C SER A 127 -14.16 -6.17 0.81
N ILE A 128 -13.16 -6.70 0.09
CA ILE A 128 -12.07 -7.47 0.70
C ILE A 128 -11.13 -6.56 1.49
N GLY A 129 -10.82 -5.36 0.98
CA GLY A 129 -10.00 -4.39 1.70
C GLY A 129 -10.68 -3.89 2.97
N ALA A 130 -11.98 -3.61 2.90
CA ALA A 130 -12.78 -3.19 4.05
C ALA A 130 -12.82 -4.27 5.14
N GLU A 131 -12.95 -5.55 4.77
CA GLU A 131 -12.91 -6.68 5.72
C GLU A 131 -11.57 -6.74 6.46
N ILE A 132 -10.44 -6.70 5.74
CA ILE A 132 -9.08 -6.72 6.32
C ILE A 132 -8.88 -5.56 7.30
N VAL A 133 -9.27 -4.35 6.89
CA VAL A 133 -9.09 -3.14 7.71
C VAL A 133 -9.96 -3.18 8.96
N SER A 134 -11.18 -3.72 8.86
CA SER A 134 -12.09 -3.92 9.99
C SER A 134 -11.55 -4.94 10.99
N GLU A 135 -11.03 -6.08 10.51
CA GLU A 135 -10.41 -7.12 11.35
C GLU A 135 -9.16 -6.61 12.10
N ALA A 136 -8.42 -5.69 11.49
CA ALA A 136 -7.27 -5.02 12.12
C ALA A 136 -7.66 -3.98 13.18
N GLY A 137 -8.96 -3.66 13.33
CA GLY A 137 -9.44 -2.66 14.29
C GLY A 137 -9.12 -1.22 13.91
N LEU A 138 -8.84 -0.95 12.63
CA LEU A 138 -8.58 0.38 12.11
C LEU A 138 -9.82 0.90 11.40
N GLY A 139 -10.55 1.86 11.99
CA GLY A 139 -11.44 2.82 11.30
C GLY A 139 -12.62 2.35 10.43
N ALA A 140 -12.62 1.14 9.86
CA ALA A 140 -13.72 0.58 9.08
C ALA A 140 -14.72 -0.05 10.05
N ASP A 141 -15.47 0.80 10.74
CA ASP A 141 -16.72 0.39 11.37
C ASP A 141 -17.73 0.20 10.22
N PRO A 142 -18.14 -1.05 9.89
CA PRO A 142 -19.09 -1.30 8.81
C PRO A 142 -20.44 -0.61 9.04
N GLU A 143 -20.73 -0.15 10.27
CA GLU A 143 -21.93 0.63 10.60
C GLU A 143 -21.80 2.14 10.31
N LYS A 144 -20.63 2.63 9.87
CA LYS A 144 -20.37 4.05 9.56
C LYS A 144 -20.14 4.36 8.08
N GLN A 145 -20.26 3.38 7.19
CA GLN A 145 -20.22 3.67 5.76
C GLN A 145 -21.47 4.46 5.34
N PRO A 146 -21.34 5.50 4.51
CA PRO A 146 -22.51 6.22 4.01
C PRO A 146 -23.39 5.27 3.17
N ASP A 147 -24.69 5.25 3.48
CA ASP A 147 -25.67 4.54 2.68
C ASP A 147 -25.67 5.08 1.24
N VAL A 148 -25.43 4.19 0.26
CA VAL A 148 -25.48 4.49 -1.19
C VAL A 148 -26.90 4.80 -1.66
#